data_AF-A0A409YIU5-F1
#
_entry.id   AF-A0A409YIU5-F1
#
_cell.length_a   1.000
_cell.length_b   1.000
_cell.length_c   1.000
_cell.angle_alpha   90.00
_cell.angle_beta   90.00
_cell.angle_gamma   90.00
#
_symmetry.space_group_name_H-M   'P 1'
#
loop_
_entity.id
_entity.type
_entity.pdbx_description
1 polymer ?
#
loop_
_entity_poly.entity_id
_entity_poly.type
_entity_poly.pdbx_seq_one_letter_code
_entity_poly.pdbx_strand_id
1 'polypeptide(L)'
;MPGLALSRSNAPFLNKIKASLSRTKASTTIADSMAPAQVELCTQTLEQPCQVQVIAKSTANDIPTEFTPTIIPNSLTPPPLSINDLPPEILSEIFHTYMFWDYDPDLMDPELEGMVSVFSPNPRSAPLLFCRVCSLWRSVAISTPALWSAIAVVGPFNPDTVALWLQRSQSHPISLIVSLHHDMALSDTFARLLGMLHASMPRWKHITLHLPTAKDMRRLLFTLIPEKGKSPATRLQYLHLSANYREEDHVDAESLARLSSFPHPTLRRLTWDDYIIPDFSRVSPSLWSNLEHISFWSTNTSVLLSFLKACENVRFINIHCLETKIDANLPTEHLPIISRNLQALNIAYVVGDLRESLDLLVTPELKRLSFEHRGGGGQSIGLRNFLERSGCKLECLCIINKSSAFDEKETKIMLRSPIFTAIPHFSLRLTHDACQPSFPEAIIAETAGQWKDIARACYEPKNYAYHLGWGTLDITRSHYIEYPFLIKEVEPTPKWTVALTDGPLVSA
;
A
#
# COMPACT_ATOMS: atom_id res chain seq x y z
N MET A 1 30.69 -10.25 -0.90
CA MET A 1 30.77 -10.40 -2.36
C MET A 1 30.04 -9.23 -3.02
N PRO A 2 30.60 -8.54 -4.01
CA PRO A 2 29.90 -7.48 -4.73
C PRO A 2 29.15 -8.06 -5.94
N GLY A 3 27.92 -7.56 -6.17
CA GLY A 3 27.27 -7.59 -7.48
C GLY A 3 26.48 -8.86 -7.84
N LEU A 4 25.24 -8.97 -7.35
CA LEU A 4 24.19 -9.68 -8.09
C LEU A 4 23.25 -8.63 -8.68
N ALA A 5 23.45 -8.35 -9.97
CA ALA A 5 22.47 -7.65 -10.79
C ALA A 5 21.31 -8.63 -11.05
N LEU A 6 20.15 -8.37 -10.46
CA LEU A 6 18.94 -9.16 -10.68
C LEU A 6 18.31 -8.75 -12.01
N SER A 7 18.54 -9.58 -13.02
CA SER A 7 17.70 -9.63 -14.23
C SER A 7 16.32 -10.20 -13.85
N ARG A 8 15.25 -9.52 -14.27
CA ARG A 8 13.86 -9.92 -14.04
C ARG A 8 13.48 -11.15 -14.87
N SER A 9 12.52 -11.90 -14.30
CA SER A 9 11.76 -13.05 -14.83
C SER A 9 12.32 -14.45 -14.53
N ASN A 10 11.79 -15.08 -13.46
CA ASN A 10 11.95 -16.51 -13.16
C ASN A 10 10.60 -17.23 -12.95
N ALA A 11 9.54 -16.77 -13.65
CA ALA A 11 8.29 -17.52 -13.79
C ALA A 11 8.47 -19.01 -14.21
N PRO A 12 9.47 -19.38 -15.04
CA PRO A 12 9.69 -20.79 -15.39
C PRO A 12 10.17 -21.67 -14.23
N PHE A 13 10.82 -21.10 -13.22
CA PHE A 13 11.42 -21.86 -12.11
C PHE A 13 10.36 -22.36 -11.12
N LEU A 14 9.40 -21.50 -10.77
CA LEU A 14 8.31 -21.85 -9.85
C LEU A 14 7.35 -22.91 -10.43
N ASN A 15 7.10 -22.86 -11.74
CA ASN A 15 6.29 -23.87 -12.43
C ASN A 15 6.97 -25.25 -12.43
N LYS A 16 8.31 -25.31 -12.48
CA LYS A 16 9.08 -26.56 -12.38
C LYS A 16 9.03 -27.16 -10.98
N ILE A 17 9.02 -26.33 -9.93
CA ILE A 17 8.87 -26.78 -8.52
C ILE A 17 7.46 -27.33 -8.28
N LYS A 18 6.43 -26.66 -8.80
CA LYS A 18 5.03 -27.11 -8.66
C LYS A 18 4.79 -28.48 -9.32
N ALA A 19 5.40 -28.72 -10.49
CA ALA A 19 5.31 -30.00 -11.19
C ALA A 19 6.07 -31.14 -10.48
N SER A 20 7.17 -30.84 -9.78
CA SER A 20 7.95 -31.84 -9.04
C SER A 20 7.32 -32.22 -7.70
N LEU A 21 6.69 -31.27 -6.99
CA LEU A 21 5.95 -31.55 -5.75
C LEU A 21 4.60 -32.26 -5.95
N SER A 22 4.04 -32.19 -7.15
CA SER A 22 2.77 -32.87 -7.50
C SER A 22 2.93 -34.38 -7.72
N ARG A 23 4.15 -34.87 -7.94
CA ARG A 23 4.44 -36.29 -8.23
C ARG A 23 4.59 -37.16 -6.98
N THR A 24 4.54 -36.59 -5.77
CA THR A 24 4.90 -37.29 -4.52
C THR A 24 3.72 -37.65 -3.60
N LYS A 25 2.46 -37.48 -4.03
CA LYS A 25 1.30 -37.91 -3.22
C LYS A 25 0.94 -39.37 -3.51
N ALA A 26 1.35 -40.27 -2.63
CA ALA A 26 0.74 -41.60 -2.51
C ALA A 26 -0.66 -41.49 -1.89
N SER A 27 -1.60 -42.24 -2.45
CA SER A 27 -3.02 -42.27 -2.09
C SER A 27 -3.27 -42.93 -0.73
N THR A 28 -3.94 -42.24 0.18
CA THR A 28 -4.56 -42.86 1.36
C THR A 28 -6.07 -42.68 1.25
N THR A 29 -6.75 -43.76 0.92
CA THR A 29 -8.22 -43.88 0.91
C THR A 29 -8.70 -43.98 2.35
N ILE A 30 -9.52 -43.03 2.81
CA ILE A 30 -10.28 -43.15 4.06
C ILE A 30 -11.76 -43.19 3.67
N ALA A 31 -12.43 -44.27 4.10
CA ALA A 31 -13.84 -44.54 3.85
C ALA A 31 -14.75 -43.62 4.69
N ASP A 32 -15.82 -43.18 4.06
CA ASP A 32 -16.93 -42.41 4.62
C ASP A 32 -17.66 -43.15 5.75
N SER A 33 -18.03 -42.41 6.79
CA SER A 33 -19.36 -42.57 7.40
C SER A 33 -19.85 -41.24 7.99
N MET A 34 -21.09 -40.91 7.61
CA MET A 34 -21.79 -39.65 7.84
C MET A 34 -22.38 -39.53 9.26
N ALA A 35 -22.16 -38.36 9.87
CA ALA A 35 -23.13 -37.43 10.51
C ALA A 35 -24.08 -37.90 11.65
N PRO A 36 -24.80 -36.98 12.33
CA PRO A 36 -24.38 -35.75 13.02
C PRO A 36 -24.90 -35.70 14.48
N ALA A 37 -24.42 -34.79 15.33
CA ALA A 37 -25.11 -34.47 16.59
C ALA A 37 -24.98 -32.99 16.98
N GLN A 38 -26.11 -32.46 17.41
CA GLN A 38 -26.40 -31.08 17.76
C GLN A 38 -25.81 -30.68 19.13
N VAL A 39 -25.47 -29.39 19.21
CA VAL A 39 -25.63 -28.43 20.31
C VAL A 39 -26.14 -28.99 21.66
N GLU A 40 -25.38 -28.81 22.75
CA GLU A 40 -25.85 -28.08 23.95
C GLU A 40 -24.75 -27.74 24.98
N LEU A 41 -24.88 -26.52 25.51
CA LEU A 41 -24.22 -25.94 26.67
C LEU A 41 -24.50 -26.76 27.94
N CYS A 42 -23.53 -26.91 28.84
CA CYS A 42 -23.44 -26.19 30.13
C CYS A 42 -22.50 -26.87 31.15
N THR A 43 -21.75 -25.99 31.83
CA THR A 43 -21.39 -26.00 33.26
C THR A 43 -20.52 -27.11 33.88
N GLN A 44 -19.33 -26.64 34.28
CA GLN A 44 -18.85 -26.57 35.66
C GLN A 44 -18.24 -27.83 36.35
N THR A 45 -16.94 -27.65 36.61
CA THR A 45 -16.19 -27.86 37.87
C THR A 45 -15.86 -29.27 38.41
N LEU A 46 -14.56 -29.35 38.69
CA LEU A 46 -13.88 -29.80 39.92
C LEU A 46 -13.46 -31.28 40.04
N GLU A 47 -12.20 -31.38 40.46
CA GLU A 47 -11.56 -32.44 41.25
C GLU A 47 -10.84 -33.61 40.52
N GLN A 48 -9.51 -33.44 40.45
CA GLN A 48 -8.45 -34.47 40.59
C GLN A 48 -8.64 -35.33 41.86
N PRO A 49 -7.77 -36.32 42.17
CA PRO A 49 -7.06 -37.31 41.35
C PRO A 49 -7.17 -38.74 41.95
N CYS A 50 -6.75 -39.80 41.24
CA CYS A 50 -5.84 -40.79 41.83
C CYS A 50 -5.39 -41.87 40.84
N GLN A 51 -4.11 -42.19 40.96
CA GLN A 51 -3.40 -43.30 40.34
C GLN A 51 -3.94 -44.67 40.82
N VAL A 52 -3.66 -45.74 40.07
CA VAL A 52 -2.79 -46.88 40.49
C VAL A 52 -2.98 -48.12 39.58
N GLN A 53 -1.83 -48.58 39.06
CA GLN A 53 -1.37 -49.96 38.74
C GLN A 53 -2.21 -50.86 37.81
N VAL A 54 -1.68 -51.24 36.65
CA VAL A 54 -0.75 -52.37 36.41
C VAL A 54 -1.30 -53.72 36.88
N ILE A 55 -1.79 -54.51 35.92
CA ILE A 55 -1.67 -55.98 35.96
C ILE A 55 -1.31 -56.46 34.55
N ALA A 56 -0.09 -56.96 34.42
CA ALA A 56 0.34 -57.81 33.33
C ALA A 56 -0.17 -59.24 33.56
N LYS A 57 -0.66 -59.91 32.51
CA LYS A 57 -0.57 -61.37 32.39
C LYS A 57 -0.28 -61.78 30.96
N SER A 58 0.94 -62.27 30.80
CA SER A 58 1.42 -63.17 29.76
C SER A 58 0.58 -64.47 29.75
N THR A 59 0.43 -65.07 28.58
CA THR A 59 0.67 -66.52 28.41
C THR A 59 0.94 -66.83 26.94
N ALA A 60 2.04 -67.55 26.74
CA ALA A 60 2.58 -68.03 25.49
C ALA A 60 1.82 -69.25 24.95
N ASN A 61 2.00 -69.53 23.65
CA ASN A 61 2.08 -70.89 23.11
C ASN A 61 2.93 -70.87 21.83
N ASP A 62 4.06 -71.59 21.87
CA ASP A 62 4.86 -72.08 20.73
C ASP A 62 4.05 -73.17 19.96
N ILE A 63 4.33 -73.66 18.74
CA ILE A 63 5.57 -73.96 18.00
C ILE A 63 5.24 -74.06 16.44
N PRO A 64 6.11 -74.51 15.50
CA PRO A 64 6.75 -73.68 14.47
C PRO A 64 6.48 -74.14 13.01
N THR A 65 6.90 -73.38 12.00
CA THR A 65 7.50 -73.99 10.79
C THR A 65 8.29 -72.98 9.95
N GLU A 66 9.50 -73.37 9.61
CA GLU A 66 10.46 -72.67 8.75
C GLU A 66 9.92 -72.47 7.33
N PHE A 67 10.01 -71.24 6.84
CA PHE A 67 10.32 -70.96 5.43
C PHE A 67 11.27 -69.77 5.43
N THR A 68 12.53 -69.99 5.06
CA THR A 68 13.49 -68.95 4.72
C THR A 68 13.22 -68.48 3.28
N PRO A 69 12.87 -67.21 3.03
CA PRO A 69 13.00 -66.63 1.72
C PRO A 69 14.28 -65.79 1.67
N THR A 70 15.12 -66.17 0.73
CA THR A 70 16.26 -65.45 0.19
C THR A 70 16.06 -63.92 0.19
N ILE A 71 16.90 -63.20 0.92
CA ILE A 71 16.96 -61.73 0.91
C ILE A 71 17.47 -61.29 -0.47
N ILE A 72 16.56 -60.79 -1.30
CA ILE A 72 16.91 -59.94 -2.45
C ILE A 72 17.26 -58.56 -1.85
N PRO A 73 18.40 -57.93 -2.20
CA PRO A 73 18.69 -56.59 -1.70
C PRO A 73 17.64 -55.64 -2.29
N ASN A 74 16.79 -55.10 -1.42
CA ASN A 74 15.84 -54.05 -1.79
C ASN A 74 16.61 -52.91 -2.47
N SER A 75 16.18 -52.60 -3.69
CA SER A 75 16.53 -51.41 -4.43
C SER A 75 16.46 -50.19 -3.50
N LEU A 76 17.58 -49.48 -3.32
CA LEU A 76 17.61 -48.21 -2.61
C LEU A 76 16.72 -47.21 -3.37
N THR A 77 15.49 -47.02 -2.91
CA THR A 77 14.76 -45.78 -3.19
C THR A 77 15.55 -44.64 -2.55
N PRO A 78 15.99 -43.62 -3.30
CA PRO A 78 16.66 -42.47 -2.70
C PRO A 78 15.73 -41.85 -1.65
N PRO A 79 16.27 -41.37 -0.51
CA PRO A 79 15.46 -40.79 0.55
C PRO A 79 14.61 -39.64 -0.02
N PRO A 80 13.36 -39.48 0.46
CA PRO A 80 12.48 -38.43 -0.03
C PRO A 80 13.11 -37.07 0.22
N LEU A 81 13.33 -36.30 -0.85
CA LEU A 81 13.84 -34.94 -0.79
C LEU A 81 12.90 -34.07 0.05
N SER A 82 13.46 -33.47 1.11
CA SER A 82 12.82 -32.50 1.96
C SER A 82 13.18 -31.09 1.54
N ILE A 83 12.36 -30.11 1.92
CA ILE A 83 12.68 -28.69 1.76
C ILE A 83 14.00 -28.31 2.46
N ASN A 84 14.39 -29.05 3.50
CA ASN A 84 15.62 -28.83 4.24
C ASN A 84 16.88 -29.30 3.49
N ASP A 85 16.72 -30.05 2.39
CA ASP A 85 17.83 -30.47 1.53
C ASP A 85 18.19 -29.40 0.49
N LEU A 86 17.41 -28.32 0.41
CA LEU A 86 17.71 -27.18 -0.44
C LEU A 86 18.92 -26.40 0.11
N PRO A 87 19.78 -25.83 -0.76
CA PRO A 87 20.83 -24.93 -0.34
C PRO A 87 20.27 -23.74 0.47
N PRO A 88 21.00 -23.24 1.49
CA PRO A 88 20.63 -22.07 2.28
C PRO A 88 20.21 -20.86 1.45
N GLU A 89 20.84 -20.64 0.30
CA GLU A 89 20.56 -19.53 -0.61
C GLU A 89 19.15 -19.68 -1.21
N ILE A 90 18.78 -20.89 -1.62
CA ILE A 90 17.44 -21.16 -2.18
C ILE A 90 16.37 -21.01 -1.10
N LEU A 91 16.65 -21.48 0.13
CA LEU A 91 15.76 -21.24 1.27
C LEU A 91 15.61 -19.74 1.56
N SER A 92 16.70 -18.97 1.50
CA SER A 92 16.67 -17.52 1.70
C SER A 92 15.85 -16.79 0.62
N GLU A 93 15.93 -17.23 -0.64
CA GLU A 93 15.11 -16.70 -1.75
C GLU A 93 13.64 -17.06 -1.58
N ILE A 94 13.32 -18.27 -1.11
CA ILE A 94 11.94 -18.66 -0.77
C ILE A 94 11.40 -17.77 0.34
N PHE A 95 12.18 -17.53 1.41
CA PHE A 95 11.80 -16.66 2.52
C PHE A 95 11.57 -15.23 2.07
N HIS A 96 12.48 -14.69 1.26
CA HIS A 96 12.37 -13.34 0.71
C HIS A 96 11.15 -13.22 -0.20
N THR A 97 10.94 -14.19 -1.09
CA THR A 97 9.77 -14.23 -1.96
C THR A 97 8.50 -14.26 -1.14
N TYR A 98 8.38 -15.14 -0.13
CA TYR A 98 7.20 -15.18 0.74
C TYR A 98 6.91 -13.82 1.41
N MET A 99 7.95 -13.15 1.91
CA MET A 99 7.80 -11.88 2.62
C MET A 99 7.37 -10.74 1.69
N PHE A 100 8.01 -10.63 0.52
CA PHE A 100 7.87 -9.48 -0.38
C PHE A 100 7.02 -9.77 -1.61
N TRP A 101 6.32 -10.91 -1.64
CA TRP A 101 5.33 -11.20 -2.67
C TRP A 101 4.07 -10.37 -2.45
N ASP A 102 3.63 -9.72 -3.53
CA ASP A 102 2.35 -9.05 -3.61
C ASP A 102 1.45 -9.81 -4.60
N TYR A 103 0.22 -10.08 -4.17
CA TYR A 103 -0.64 -11.11 -4.77
C TYR A 103 -1.19 -10.75 -6.15
N ASP A 104 -1.00 -9.52 -6.66
CA ASP A 104 -1.77 -9.10 -7.83
C ASP A 104 -1.13 -8.00 -8.72
N PRO A 105 0.00 -8.25 -9.38
CA PRO A 105 0.64 -7.28 -10.26
C PRO A 105 -0.22 -6.83 -11.45
N ASP A 106 -1.22 -7.62 -11.85
CA ASP A 106 -2.08 -7.33 -13.02
C ASP A 106 -3.28 -6.43 -12.64
N LEU A 107 -3.66 -6.36 -11.36
CA LEU A 107 -4.57 -5.34 -10.81
C LEU A 107 -3.83 -4.15 -10.14
N MET A 108 -2.50 -4.17 -10.05
CA MET A 108 -1.75 -3.04 -9.51
C MET A 108 -1.75 -1.87 -10.51
N ASP A 109 -2.58 -0.88 -10.20
CA ASP A 109 -2.48 0.46 -10.76
C ASP A 109 -1.03 0.98 -10.69
N PRO A 110 -0.48 1.61 -11.74
CA PRO A 110 0.86 2.18 -11.73
C PRO A 110 1.10 3.23 -10.62
N GLU A 111 0.08 3.73 -9.95
CA GLU A 111 0.22 4.52 -8.70
C GLU A 111 0.63 3.67 -7.49
N LEU A 112 0.21 2.41 -7.47
CA LEU A 112 0.61 1.41 -6.49
C LEU A 112 1.99 0.81 -6.85
N GLU A 113 2.59 1.21 -7.98
CA GLU A 113 3.99 0.89 -8.27
C GLU A 113 4.88 1.52 -7.17
N GLY A 114 5.66 0.67 -6.50
CA GLY A 114 6.51 1.08 -5.38
C GLY A 114 5.89 0.95 -3.99
N MET A 115 4.87 0.09 -3.80
CA MET A 115 4.48 -0.36 -2.46
C MET A 115 5.66 -0.94 -1.69
N VAL A 116 5.70 -0.67 -0.38
CA VAL A 116 6.81 -1.06 0.48
C VAL A 116 6.29 -1.99 1.58
N SER A 117 6.52 -3.29 1.43
CA SER A 117 6.17 -4.26 2.48
C SER A 117 7.04 -4.07 3.72
N VAL A 118 6.39 -3.96 4.87
CA VAL A 118 6.98 -3.89 6.21
C VAL A 118 6.26 -4.86 7.14
N PHE A 119 6.96 -5.30 8.18
CA PHE A 119 6.49 -6.41 9.01
C PHE A 119 6.43 -5.98 10.48
N SER A 120 5.28 -6.21 11.10
CA SER A 120 5.12 -6.04 12.54
C SER A 120 5.94 -7.14 13.25
N PRO A 121 6.75 -6.80 14.27
CA PRO A 121 7.60 -7.76 14.98
C PRO A 121 6.80 -8.73 15.85
N ASN A 122 6.13 -9.68 15.20
CA ASN A 122 5.26 -10.68 15.80
C ASN A 122 5.85 -12.09 15.60
N PRO A 123 5.92 -12.95 16.63
CA PRO A 123 6.40 -14.33 16.51
C PRO A 123 5.64 -15.22 15.52
N ARG A 124 4.45 -14.81 15.09
CA ARG A 124 3.62 -15.49 14.08
C ARG A 124 3.78 -14.91 12.67
N SER A 125 4.55 -13.83 12.50
CA SER A 125 4.81 -13.19 11.23
C SER A 125 6.26 -13.40 10.79
N ALA A 126 6.51 -13.46 9.48
CA ALA A 126 7.87 -13.47 8.96
C ALA A 126 8.58 -12.12 9.28
N PRO A 127 9.90 -12.10 9.50
CA PRO A 127 10.85 -13.23 9.42
C PRO A 127 10.91 -14.08 10.70
N LEU A 128 10.27 -13.67 11.80
CA LEU A 128 10.32 -14.41 13.08
C LEU A 128 9.67 -15.80 12.97
N LEU A 129 8.65 -15.95 12.14
CA LEU A 129 8.02 -17.22 11.82
C LEU A 129 9.04 -18.27 11.33
N PHE A 130 9.93 -17.89 10.41
CA PHE A 130 10.97 -18.79 9.87
C PHE A 130 11.92 -19.27 10.97
N CYS A 131 12.23 -18.38 11.91
CA CYS A 131 13.05 -18.68 13.07
C CYS A 131 12.43 -19.70 14.03
N ARG A 132 11.18 -20.14 13.83
CA ARG A 132 10.48 -21.09 14.72
C ARG A 132 10.23 -22.45 14.10
N VAL A 133 10.51 -22.63 12.81
CA VAL A 133 10.25 -23.89 12.09
C VAL A 133 11.26 -24.97 12.50
N CYS A 134 12.55 -24.75 12.27
CA CYS A 134 13.64 -25.64 12.67
C CYS A 134 14.95 -24.87 12.85
N SER A 135 16.00 -25.53 13.35
CA SER A 135 17.33 -24.92 13.56
C SER A 135 17.95 -24.40 12.25
N LEU A 136 17.82 -25.15 11.15
CA LEU A 136 18.32 -24.76 9.83
C LEU A 136 17.66 -23.46 9.37
N TRP A 137 16.32 -23.40 9.39
CA TRP A 137 15.57 -22.21 8.94
C TRP A 137 15.87 -20.99 9.80
N ARG A 138 16.03 -21.19 11.11
CA ARG A 138 16.49 -20.13 12.02
C ARG A 138 17.86 -19.61 11.63
N SER A 139 18.82 -20.50 11.37
CA SER A 139 20.16 -20.11 10.95
C SER A 139 20.11 -19.30 9.66
N VAL A 140 19.40 -19.81 8.64
CA VAL A 140 19.24 -19.15 7.33
C VAL A 140 18.57 -17.78 7.48
N ALA A 141 17.46 -17.70 8.21
CA ALA A 141 16.74 -16.45 8.40
C ALA A 141 17.58 -15.39 9.12
N ILE A 142 18.29 -15.78 10.19
CA ILE A 142 19.18 -14.86 10.94
C ILE A 142 20.37 -14.41 10.08
N SER A 143 20.92 -15.30 9.25
CA SER A 143 22.06 -14.99 8.39
C SER A 143 21.69 -14.26 7.09
N THR A 144 20.40 -13.96 6.87
CA THR A 144 19.91 -13.27 5.66
C THR A 144 19.43 -11.86 6.01
N PRO A 145 20.29 -10.82 5.92
CA PRO A 145 19.97 -9.51 6.47
C PRO A 145 18.82 -8.79 5.76
N ALA A 146 18.58 -9.09 4.46
CA ALA A 146 17.47 -8.54 3.70
C ALA A 146 16.10 -8.87 4.30
N LEU A 147 15.95 -10.01 4.99
CA LEU A 147 14.71 -10.37 5.68
C LEU A 147 14.41 -9.45 6.89
N TRP A 148 15.44 -8.77 7.41
CA TRP A 148 15.36 -7.87 8.56
C TRP A 148 15.46 -6.41 8.15
N SER A 149 15.39 -6.08 6.86
CA SER A 149 15.55 -4.70 6.39
C SER A 149 14.23 -3.93 6.27
N ALA A 150 13.12 -4.53 6.71
CA ALA A 150 11.80 -3.92 6.72
C ALA A 150 11.09 -4.18 8.06
N ILE A 151 10.63 -3.14 8.75
CA ILE A 151 9.95 -3.27 10.06
C ILE A 151 8.87 -2.20 10.23
N ALA A 152 7.77 -2.60 10.87
CA ALA A 152 6.74 -1.69 11.36
C ALA A 152 6.78 -1.59 12.88
N VAL A 153 6.78 -0.37 13.41
CA VAL A 153 6.73 -0.06 14.84
C VAL A 153 5.48 0.77 15.09
N VAL A 154 4.35 0.09 15.31
CA VAL A 154 3.04 0.71 15.50
C VAL A 154 2.49 0.32 16.87
N GLY A 155 2.03 1.31 17.63
CA GLY A 155 1.49 1.08 18.98
C GLY A 155 2.56 0.63 19.99
N PRO A 156 2.18 -0.13 21.03
CA PRO A 156 3.13 -0.62 22.04
C PRO A 156 4.20 -1.53 21.43
N PHE A 157 5.47 -1.19 21.64
CA PHE A 157 6.60 -1.95 21.09
C PHE A 157 7.66 -2.24 22.16
N ASN A 158 8.44 -3.30 21.91
CA ASN A 158 9.64 -3.59 22.70
C ASN A 158 10.89 -3.03 21.99
N PRO A 159 11.62 -2.07 22.58
CA PRO A 159 12.80 -1.48 21.97
C PRO A 159 13.92 -2.48 21.67
N ASP A 160 14.06 -3.56 22.46
CA ASP A 160 15.08 -4.59 22.24
C ASP A 160 14.77 -5.40 20.98
N THR A 161 13.49 -5.55 20.64
CA THR A 161 13.07 -6.22 19.40
C THR A 161 13.41 -5.37 18.18
N VAL A 162 13.20 -4.05 18.27
CA VAL A 162 13.62 -3.10 17.22
C VAL A 162 15.15 -3.10 17.08
N ALA A 163 15.88 -3.05 18.18
CA ALA A 163 17.35 -3.12 18.19
C ALA A 163 17.86 -4.39 17.49
N LEU A 164 17.27 -5.54 17.82
CA LEU A 164 17.61 -6.82 17.23
C LEU A 164 17.34 -6.85 15.72
N TRP A 165 16.23 -6.25 15.27
CA TRP A 165 15.89 -6.16 13.86
C TRP A 165 16.92 -5.32 13.09
N LEU A 166 17.25 -4.13 13.63
CA LEU A 166 18.24 -3.22 13.06
C LEU A 166 19.66 -3.79 13.07
N GLN A 167 19.99 -4.61 14.07
CA GLN A 167 21.25 -5.34 14.15
C GLN A 167 21.34 -6.41 13.05
N ARG A 168 20.28 -7.23 12.90
CA ARG A 168 20.24 -8.30 11.90
C ARG A 168 20.17 -7.80 10.47
N SER A 169 19.68 -6.58 10.23
CA SER A 169 19.68 -5.98 8.89
C SER A 169 21.08 -5.58 8.39
N GLN A 170 22.09 -5.54 9.26
CA GLN A 170 23.50 -5.25 8.90
C GLN A 170 23.63 -4.01 8.00
N SER A 171 24.28 -4.06 6.84
CA SER A 171 24.42 -2.90 5.94
C SER A 171 23.24 -2.71 4.97
N HIS A 172 22.16 -3.49 5.09
CA HIS A 172 21.06 -3.42 4.14
C HIS A 172 20.23 -2.14 4.28
N PRO A 173 19.71 -1.60 3.17
CA PRO A 173 18.86 -0.42 3.21
C PRO A 173 17.55 -0.70 3.95
N ILE A 174 17.15 0.20 4.85
CA ILE A 174 16.04 0.02 5.76
C ILE A 174 14.77 0.68 5.21
N SER A 175 13.68 -0.07 5.24
CA SER A 175 12.32 0.42 5.10
C SER A 175 11.63 0.36 6.46
N LEU A 176 11.11 1.48 6.95
CA LEU A 176 10.63 1.59 8.31
C LEU A 176 9.38 2.47 8.37
N ILE A 177 8.37 1.96 9.07
CA ILE A 177 7.25 2.78 9.55
C ILE A 177 7.26 2.82 11.08
N VAL A 178 7.15 4.02 11.65
CA VAL A 178 7.00 4.25 13.09
C VAL A 178 5.75 5.09 13.29
N SER A 179 4.81 4.59 14.09
CA SER A 179 3.60 5.31 14.46
C SER A 179 3.43 5.28 15.98
N LEU A 180 3.64 6.43 16.62
CA LEU A 180 3.68 6.57 18.07
C LEU A 180 2.52 7.42 18.58
N HIS A 181 1.98 7.02 19.72
CA HIS A 181 0.98 7.81 20.44
C HIS A 181 1.65 8.96 21.21
N HIS A 182 0.89 10.03 21.44
CA HIS A 182 1.36 11.23 22.15
C HIS A 182 1.85 10.92 23.58
N ASP A 183 1.23 9.96 24.27
CA ASP A 183 1.59 9.53 25.62
C ASP A 183 3.00 8.94 25.72
N MET A 184 3.61 8.56 24.60
CA MET A 184 5.00 8.10 24.54
C MET A 184 6.02 9.24 24.59
N ALA A 185 5.58 10.49 24.44
CA ALA A 185 6.44 11.65 24.57
C ALA A 185 7.18 11.61 25.91
N LEU A 186 8.49 11.90 25.90
CA LEU A 186 9.37 11.89 27.08
C LEU A 186 9.65 10.52 27.73
N SER A 187 9.18 9.41 27.16
CA SER A 187 9.52 8.08 27.68
C SER A 187 10.97 7.66 27.35
N ASP A 188 11.61 6.91 28.25
CA ASP A 188 12.93 6.32 28.00
C ASP A 188 12.92 5.41 26.77
N THR A 189 11.81 4.69 26.56
CA THR A 189 11.58 3.84 25.39
C THR A 189 11.63 4.66 24.09
N PHE A 190 11.01 5.84 24.07
CA PHE A 190 11.06 6.74 22.92
C PHE A 190 12.46 7.30 22.70
N ALA A 191 13.17 7.72 23.76
CA ALA A 191 14.54 8.19 23.66
C ALA A 191 15.50 7.11 23.09
N ARG A 192 15.35 5.86 23.56
CA ARG A 192 16.08 4.70 23.01
C ARG A 192 15.76 4.47 21.54
N LEU A 193 14.48 4.55 21.15
CA LEU A 193 14.06 4.41 19.76
C LEU A 193 14.70 5.50 18.89
N LEU A 194 14.61 6.77 19.27
CA LEU A 194 15.25 7.87 18.54
C LEU A 194 16.76 7.65 18.37
N GLY A 195 17.45 7.20 19.41
CA GLY A 195 18.88 6.84 19.32
C GLY A 195 19.15 5.77 18.26
N MET A 196 18.32 4.72 18.20
CA MET A 196 18.40 3.69 17.16
C MET A 196 18.09 4.23 15.76
N LEU A 197 17.08 5.10 15.64
CA LEU A 197 16.70 5.75 14.40
C LEU A 197 17.85 6.58 13.83
N HIS A 198 18.45 7.45 14.65
CA HIS A 198 19.62 8.25 14.27
C HIS A 198 20.80 7.37 13.82
N ALA A 199 21.12 6.31 14.57
CA ALA A 199 22.22 5.41 14.21
C ALA A 199 21.96 4.65 12.90
N SER A 200 20.69 4.39 12.57
CA SER A 200 20.30 3.69 11.34
C SER A 200 20.14 4.60 10.12
N MET A 201 20.16 5.93 10.30
CA MET A 201 19.83 6.94 9.29
C MET A 201 20.60 6.80 7.96
N PRO A 202 21.91 6.45 7.93
CA PRO A 202 22.63 6.24 6.67
C PRO A 202 22.11 5.09 5.81
N ARG A 203 21.38 4.14 6.41
CA ARG A 203 20.76 3.01 5.72
C ARG A 203 19.33 3.29 5.29
N TRP A 204 18.73 4.41 5.66
CA TRP A 204 17.33 4.70 5.35
C TRP A 204 17.06 4.73 3.85
N LYS A 205 16.02 4.01 3.43
CA LYS A 205 15.54 3.96 2.04
C LYS A 205 14.09 4.40 1.93
N HIS A 206 13.20 3.86 2.73
CA HIS A 206 11.79 4.30 2.78
C HIS A 206 11.41 4.51 4.22
N ILE A 207 10.96 5.71 4.58
CA ILE A 207 10.77 6.08 5.99
C ILE A 207 9.45 6.81 6.17
N THR A 208 8.61 6.29 7.05
CA THR A 208 7.45 6.99 7.61
C THR A 208 7.62 7.09 9.12
N LEU A 209 7.56 8.30 9.68
CA LEU A 209 7.68 8.54 11.11
C LEU A 209 6.57 9.48 11.56
N HIS A 210 5.60 8.95 12.31
CA HIS A 210 4.60 9.71 13.06
C HIS A 210 5.08 9.83 14.50
N LEU A 211 5.66 10.98 14.80
CA LEU A 211 6.30 11.23 16.09
C LEU A 211 5.30 11.81 17.10
N PRO A 212 5.55 11.63 18.42
CA PRO A 212 4.60 12.04 19.45
C PRO A 212 4.30 13.55 19.45
N THR A 213 5.31 14.38 19.14
CA THR A 213 5.20 15.85 19.18
C THR A 213 5.85 16.52 17.97
N ALA A 214 5.41 17.74 17.65
CA ALA A 214 6.01 18.57 16.61
C ALA A 214 7.47 18.95 16.93
N LYS A 215 7.82 19.04 18.21
CA LYS A 215 9.20 19.30 18.66
C LYS A 215 10.13 18.15 18.34
N ASP A 216 9.67 16.91 18.52
CA ASP A 216 10.46 15.72 18.20
C ASP A 216 10.66 15.57 16.69
N MET A 217 9.61 15.86 15.91
CA MET A 217 9.70 15.92 14.45
C MET A 217 10.73 16.95 13.98
N ARG A 218 10.72 18.16 14.53
CA ARG A 218 11.75 19.17 14.22
C ARG A 218 13.14 18.67 14.58
N ARG A 219 13.37 18.17 15.79
CA ARG A 219 14.69 17.65 16.19
C ARG A 219 15.21 16.58 15.24
N LEU A 220 14.34 15.69 14.80
CA LEU A 220 14.69 14.69 13.81
C LEU A 220 15.03 15.32 12.45
N LEU A 221 14.23 16.28 11.98
CA LEU A 221 14.47 17.02 10.75
C LEU A 221 15.85 17.71 10.74
N PHE A 222 16.22 18.37 11.84
CA PHE A 222 17.54 18.99 11.97
C PHE A 222 18.68 17.95 12.01
N THR A 223 18.42 16.74 12.46
CA THR A 223 19.39 15.63 12.41
C THR A 223 19.49 15.04 11.00
N LEU A 224 18.38 14.98 10.28
CA LEU A 224 18.32 14.56 8.88
C LEU A 224 18.96 15.59 7.95
N ILE A 225 18.92 16.88 8.33
CA ILE A 225 19.42 18.02 7.55
C ILE A 225 20.29 18.92 8.45
N PRO A 226 21.46 18.42 8.91
CA PRO A 226 22.33 19.21 9.80
C PRO A 226 22.78 20.53 9.13
N GLU A 227 23.05 20.47 7.83
CA GLU A 227 23.47 21.61 7.02
C GLU A 227 22.75 21.58 5.67
N LYS A 228 22.54 22.76 5.07
CA LYS A 228 22.06 22.87 3.70
C LYS A 228 22.95 22.04 2.80
N GLY A 229 22.36 21.15 2.01
CA GLY A 229 23.17 20.31 1.13
C GLY A 229 23.52 18.92 1.64
N LYS A 230 23.40 18.68 2.95
CA LYS A 230 23.98 17.49 3.59
C LYS A 230 22.91 16.72 4.35
N SER A 231 22.83 15.42 4.07
CA SER A 231 22.03 14.49 4.84
C SER A 231 22.82 13.22 5.13
N PRO A 232 22.78 12.69 6.36
CA PRO A 232 23.37 11.39 6.66
C PRO A 232 22.60 10.25 5.97
N ALA A 233 21.29 10.41 5.73
CA ALA A 233 20.52 9.47 4.91
C ALA A 233 20.95 9.68 3.46
N THR A 234 21.70 8.73 2.89
CA THR A 234 22.22 8.85 1.50
C THR A 234 21.43 8.00 0.50
N ARG A 235 20.56 7.13 1.00
CA ARG A 235 19.79 6.14 0.23
C ARG A 235 18.28 6.37 0.28
N LEU A 236 17.83 7.47 0.90
CA LEU A 236 16.42 7.81 1.12
C LEU A 236 15.68 8.07 -0.20
N GLN A 237 14.78 7.16 -0.56
CA GLN A 237 13.93 7.26 -1.75
C GLN A 237 12.51 7.73 -1.40
N TYR A 238 12.06 7.47 -0.17
CA TYR A 238 10.76 7.89 0.35
C TYR A 238 10.87 8.46 1.76
N LEU A 239 10.21 9.59 1.99
CA LEU A 239 10.10 10.23 3.29
C LEU A 239 8.66 10.67 3.59
N HIS A 240 8.21 10.37 4.80
CA HIS A 240 7.02 10.92 5.42
C HIS A 240 7.33 11.21 6.88
N LEU A 241 7.28 12.49 7.27
CA LEU A 241 7.43 12.94 8.64
C LEU A 241 6.14 13.64 9.05
N SER A 242 5.54 13.21 10.14
CA SER A 242 4.44 13.95 10.75
C SER A 242 4.44 13.81 12.28
N ALA A 243 3.60 14.60 12.92
CA ALA A 243 3.46 14.63 14.37
C ALA A 243 2.00 14.37 14.78
N ASN A 244 1.80 13.70 15.91
CA ASN A 244 0.47 13.42 16.42
C ASN A 244 -0.20 14.74 16.89
N TYR A 245 -1.26 15.15 16.20
CA TYR A 245 -1.90 16.47 16.32
C TYR A 245 -2.31 16.84 17.74
N ARG A 246 -1.99 18.09 18.16
CA ARG A 246 -2.73 18.91 19.16
C ARG A 246 -2.09 20.24 19.55
N GLU A 247 -0.85 20.55 19.15
CA GLU A 247 -0.15 21.78 19.58
C GLU A 247 0.15 22.73 18.42
N GLU A 248 -0.32 23.98 18.50
CA GLU A 248 -0.18 25.06 17.49
C GLU A 248 1.26 25.41 17.08
N ASP A 249 2.25 24.82 17.75
CA ASP A 249 3.67 25.03 17.48
C ASP A 249 4.11 24.13 16.30
N HIS A 250 3.50 24.33 15.13
CA HIS A 250 3.62 23.48 13.93
C HIS A 250 4.65 23.99 12.92
N VAL A 251 5.94 23.96 13.29
CA VAL A 251 7.07 24.24 12.37
C VAL A 251 7.35 25.74 12.20
N ASP A 252 8.49 26.20 12.72
CA ASP A 252 8.96 27.57 12.56
C ASP A 252 9.52 27.80 11.15
N ALA A 253 9.66 29.07 10.77
CA ALA A 253 10.26 29.46 9.48
C ALA A 253 11.64 28.82 9.26
N GLU A 254 12.38 28.50 10.33
CA GLU A 254 13.68 27.84 10.27
C GLU A 254 13.55 26.40 9.75
N SER A 255 12.60 25.63 10.27
CA SER A 255 12.36 24.25 9.85
C SER A 255 11.88 24.18 8.40
N LEU A 256 11.04 25.13 7.94
CA LEU A 256 10.68 25.27 6.53
C LEU A 256 11.88 25.64 5.66
N ALA A 257 12.76 26.54 6.13
CA ALA A 257 14.01 26.89 5.46
C ALA A 257 14.97 25.68 5.39
N ARG A 258 14.92 24.77 6.36
CA ARG A 258 15.72 23.53 6.35
C ARG A 258 15.19 22.52 5.34
N LEU A 259 13.88 22.31 5.29
CA LEU A 259 13.25 21.45 4.27
C LEU A 259 13.52 21.99 2.86
N SER A 260 13.48 23.31 2.69
CA SER A 260 13.86 23.98 1.43
C SER A 260 15.37 24.02 1.18
N SER A 261 16.18 23.39 2.03
CA SER A 261 17.62 23.26 1.89
C SER A 261 18.06 21.80 1.71
N PHE A 262 17.09 20.89 1.56
CA PHE A 262 17.28 19.45 1.44
C PHE A 262 17.58 19.02 0.00
N PRO A 263 18.83 18.87 -0.47
CA PRO A 263 19.07 17.94 -1.55
C PRO A 263 19.05 16.56 -0.93
N HIS A 264 18.05 15.80 -1.32
CA HIS A 264 18.23 14.36 -1.32
C HIS A 264 18.21 13.91 -2.77
N PRO A 265 19.38 13.75 -3.41
CA PRO A 265 19.47 13.45 -4.84
C PRO A 265 18.83 12.11 -5.21
N THR A 266 18.47 11.28 -4.23
CA THR A 266 17.78 10.01 -4.48
C THR A 266 16.33 9.98 -3.99
N LEU A 267 15.81 11.09 -3.44
CA LEU A 267 14.42 11.17 -2.99
C LEU A 267 13.50 11.25 -4.20
N ARG A 268 12.60 10.27 -4.30
CA ARG A 268 11.64 10.11 -5.40
C ARG A 268 10.20 10.31 -4.97
N ARG A 269 9.90 10.05 -3.69
CA ARG A 269 8.56 10.16 -3.13
C ARG A 269 8.57 10.93 -1.81
N LEU A 270 7.61 11.83 -1.65
CA LEU A 270 7.41 12.61 -0.43
C LEU A 270 5.94 12.60 -0.03
N THR A 271 5.65 12.43 1.25
CA THR A 271 4.32 12.70 1.81
C THR A 271 4.38 13.92 2.71
N TRP A 272 3.44 14.84 2.50
CA TRP A 272 3.26 16.07 3.26
C TRP A 272 1.94 16.03 4.04
N ASP A 273 2.03 15.92 5.36
CA ASP A 273 0.88 15.73 6.28
C ASP A 273 0.57 16.98 7.13
N ASP A 274 1.43 18.00 7.04
CA ASP A 274 1.25 19.23 7.82
C ASP A 274 0.21 20.15 7.16
N TYR A 275 -0.62 20.80 7.99
CA TYR A 275 -1.59 21.81 7.55
C TYR A 275 -0.90 23.09 7.05
N ILE A 276 0.35 23.33 7.48
CA ILE A 276 1.15 24.47 7.01
C ILE A 276 2.08 24.00 5.90
N ILE A 277 1.75 24.38 4.67
CA ILE A 277 2.49 23.97 3.47
C ILE A 277 3.55 25.03 3.14
N PRO A 278 4.79 24.66 2.82
CA PRO A 278 5.83 25.61 2.41
C PRO A 278 5.37 26.40 1.20
N ASP A 279 5.78 27.67 1.17
CA ASP A 279 5.74 28.46 -0.04
C ASP A 279 6.77 27.90 -1.03
N PHE A 280 6.31 27.01 -1.92
CA PHE A 280 7.15 26.36 -2.93
C PHE A 280 7.82 27.35 -3.88
N SER A 281 7.31 28.58 -4.00
CA SER A 281 7.98 29.63 -4.77
C SER A 281 9.35 30.02 -4.20
N ARG A 282 9.57 29.79 -2.90
CA ARG A 282 10.82 30.06 -2.19
C ARG A 282 11.75 28.85 -2.12
N VAL A 283 11.27 27.68 -2.55
CA VAL A 283 12.05 26.45 -2.54
C VAL A 283 12.77 26.31 -3.87
N SER A 284 14.07 26.02 -3.84
CA SER A 284 14.83 25.87 -5.09
C SER A 284 14.30 24.68 -5.90
N PRO A 285 13.94 24.86 -7.18
CA PRO A 285 13.46 23.77 -8.04
C PRO A 285 14.41 22.57 -8.12
N SER A 286 15.73 22.83 -7.98
CA SER A 286 16.77 21.80 -7.98
C SER A 286 16.56 20.72 -6.90
N LEU A 287 15.92 21.06 -5.79
CA LEU A 287 15.68 20.17 -4.65
C LEU A 287 14.67 19.07 -4.97
N TRP A 288 13.77 19.35 -5.91
CA TRP A 288 12.68 18.45 -6.32
C TRP A 288 12.92 17.81 -7.69
N SER A 289 14.11 17.99 -8.25
CA SER A 289 14.45 17.49 -9.58
C SER A 289 14.32 15.97 -9.72
N ASN A 290 14.44 15.21 -8.63
CA ASN A 290 14.26 13.75 -8.63
C ASN A 290 12.88 13.31 -8.12
N LEU A 291 12.04 14.25 -7.69
CA LEU A 291 10.74 13.94 -7.10
C LEU A 291 9.76 13.53 -8.21
N GLU A 292 9.32 12.28 -8.16
CA GLU A 292 8.41 11.65 -9.12
C GLU A 292 6.98 11.55 -8.54
N HIS A 293 6.87 11.40 -7.22
CA HIS A 293 5.59 11.20 -6.52
C HIS A 293 5.47 12.15 -5.33
N ILE A 294 4.32 12.77 -5.14
CA ILE A 294 3.99 13.51 -3.91
C ILE A 294 2.61 13.14 -3.41
N SER A 295 2.44 13.15 -2.09
CA SER A 295 1.15 12.99 -1.43
C SER A 295 0.92 14.16 -0.48
N PHE A 296 -0.25 14.79 -0.55
CA PHE A 296 -0.70 15.85 0.36
C PHE A 296 -1.86 15.34 1.20
N TRP A 297 -1.81 15.53 2.52
CA TRP A 297 -2.99 15.29 3.35
C TRP A 297 -4.07 16.36 3.13
N SER A 298 -3.67 17.63 3.19
CA SER A 298 -4.52 18.75 2.79
C SER A 298 -3.70 19.76 1.98
N THR A 299 -4.31 20.38 0.98
CA THR A 299 -3.72 21.49 0.22
C THR A 299 -4.80 22.35 -0.42
N ASN A 300 -4.41 23.51 -0.97
CA ASN A 300 -5.30 24.38 -1.73
C ASN A 300 -4.79 24.60 -3.16
N THR A 301 -5.64 25.18 -4.02
CA THR A 301 -5.31 25.48 -5.42
C THR A 301 -4.00 26.26 -5.55
N SER A 302 -3.84 27.36 -4.80
CA SER A 302 -2.66 28.24 -4.91
C SER A 302 -1.36 27.49 -4.64
N VAL A 303 -1.35 26.69 -3.56
CA VAL A 303 -0.19 25.90 -3.16
C VAL A 303 0.10 24.80 -4.18
N LEU A 304 -0.90 24.05 -4.62
CA LEU A 304 -0.75 23.01 -5.65
C LEU A 304 -0.14 23.59 -6.94
N LEU A 305 -0.61 24.74 -7.38
CA LEU A 305 -0.10 25.45 -8.55
C LEU A 305 1.35 25.90 -8.35
N SER A 306 1.68 26.48 -7.18
CA SER A 306 3.06 26.85 -6.86
C SER A 306 4.00 25.65 -6.86
N PHE A 307 3.54 24.50 -6.37
CA PHE A 307 4.29 23.25 -6.33
C PHE A 307 4.56 22.72 -7.73
N LEU A 308 3.51 22.65 -8.57
CA LEU A 308 3.61 22.19 -9.95
C LEU A 308 4.54 23.07 -10.79
N LYS A 309 4.61 24.37 -10.48
CA LYS A 309 5.57 25.30 -11.10
C LYS A 309 7.01 25.05 -10.66
N ALA A 310 7.22 24.62 -9.41
CA ALA A 310 8.55 24.34 -8.86
C ALA A 310 9.07 22.93 -9.18
N CYS A 311 8.18 21.97 -9.44
CA CYS A 311 8.50 20.54 -9.52
C CYS A 311 8.12 19.96 -10.89
N GLU A 312 8.99 20.12 -11.88
CA GLU A 312 8.67 19.77 -13.27
C GLU A 312 8.65 18.27 -13.55
N ASN A 313 9.35 17.45 -12.76
CA ASN A 313 9.49 16.00 -12.98
C ASN A 313 8.43 15.16 -12.26
N VAL A 314 7.49 15.78 -11.55
CA VAL A 314 6.45 15.06 -10.83
C VAL A 314 5.51 14.37 -11.83
N ARG A 315 5.21 13.11 -11.54
CA ARG A 315 4.36 12.24 -12.36
C ARG A 315 3.08 11.85 -11.66
N PHE A 316 3.12 11.72 -10.33
CA PHE A 316 1.99 11.23 -9.56
C PHE A 316 1.72 12.14 -8.38
N ILE A 317 0.50 12.64 -8.30
CA ILE A 317 0.05 13.51 -7.21
C ILE A 317 -1.17 12.87 -6.56
N ASN A 318 -1.05 12.59 -5.26
CA ASN A 318 -2.17 12.18 -4.43
C ASN A 318 -2.51 13.31 -3.46
N ILE A 319 -3.78 13.65 -3.33
CA ILE A 319 -4.27 14.69 -2.45
C ILE A 319 -5.42 14.09 -1.66
N HIS A 320 -5.36 14.08 -0.33
CA HIS A 320 -6.47 13.61 0.47
C HIS A 320 -7.60 14.67 0.53
N CYS A 321 -7.28 15.93 0.82
CA CYS A 321 -8.22 17.05 0.79
C CYS A 321 -7.68 18.21 -0.08
N LEU A 322 -8.43 18.61 -1.11
CA LEU A 322 -8.15 19.79 -1.93
C LEU A 322 -9.18 20.88 -1.68
N GLU A 323 -8.75 22.02 -1.18
CA GLU A 323 -9.55 23.23 -1.06
C GLU A 323 -9.41 24.11 -2.30
N THR A 324 -10.49 24.32 -3.04
CA THR A 324 -10.42 25.06 -4.32
C THR A 324 -10.54 26.57 -4.15
N LYS A 325 -11.03 27.01 -2.99
CA LYS A 325 -11.52 28.37 -2.74
C LYS A 325 -10.48 29.46 -3.05
N ILE A 326 -11.03 30.48 -3.69
CA ILE A 326 -10.40 31.68 -4.22
C ILE A 326 -10.08 32.64 -3.06
N ASP A 327 -8.79 32.88 -2.78
CA ASP A 327 -8.41 34.15 -2.18
C ASP A 327 -8.86 35.27 -3.13
N ALA A 328 -9.72 36.18 -2.67
CA ALA A 328 -10.19 37.34 -3.44
C ALA A 328 -9.06 38.27 -3.94
N ASN A 329 -7.81 37.96 -3.57
CA ASN A 329 -6.59 38.68 -3.92
C ASN A 329 -5.73 37.98 -5.00
N LEU A 330 -6.18 36.88 -5.60
CA LEU A 330 -5.47 36.24 -6.73
C LEU A 330 -5.53 37.15 -7.97
N PRO A 331 -4.38 37.58 -8.53
CA PRO A 331 -4.35 38.39 -9.75
C PRO A 331 -5.00 37.64 -10.91
N THR A 332 -5.90 38.32 -11.62
CA THR A 332 -6.73 37.82 -12.73
C THR A 332 -5.94 37.48 -14.02
N GLU A 333 -4.61 37.44 -13.97
CA GLU A 333 -3.70 37.33 -15.13
C GLU A 333 -2.78 36.09 -15.09
N HIS A 334 -3.22 34.97 -14.53
CA HIS A 334 -2.39 33.76 -14.54
C HIS A 334 -2.69 32.89 -15.75
N LEU A 335 -1.72 32.83 -16.68
CA LEU A 335 -1.63 31.80 -17.70
C LEU A 335 -1.71 30.41 -17.02
N PRO A 336 -2.43 29.44 -17.62
CA PRO A 336 -2.52 28.09 -17.08
C PRO A 336 -1.13 27.48 -16.88
N ILE A 337 -0.93 26.80 -15.75
CA ILE A 337 0.31 26.07 -15.47
C ILE A 337 0.32 24.78 -16.28
N ILE A 338 1.39 24.62 -17.07
CA ILE A 338 1.61 23.44 -17.90
C ILE A 338 2.43 22.43 -17.10
N SER A 339 1.79 21.37 -16.62
CA SER A 339 2.49 20.24 -16.00
C SER A 339 2.74 19.14 -17.03
N ARG A 340 3.95 19.14 -17.60
CA ARG A 340 4.30 18.32 -18.77
C ARG A 340 4.48 16.84 -18.47
N ASN A 341 4.79 16.49 -17.23
CA ASN A 341 5.13 15.12 -16.85
C ASN A 341 4.07 14.46 -15.96
N LEU A 342 3.01 15.19 -15.57
CA LEU A 342 1.97 14.67 -14.69
C LEU A 342 1.17 13.58 -15.41
N GLN A 343 1.25 12.36 -14.88
CA GLN A 343 0.60 11.16 -15.41
C GLN A 343 -0.65 10.79 -14.61
N ALA A 344 -0.67 11.07 -13.31
CA ALA A 344 -1.84 10.82 -12.48
C ALA A 344 -2.10 11.93 -11.44
N LEU A 345 -3.37 12.27 -11.29
CA LEU A 345 -3.87 13.20 -10.28
C LEU A 345 -5.06 12.57 -9.54
N ASN A 346 -4.87 12.31 -8.25
CA ASN A 346 -5.89 11.70 -7.38
C ASN A 346 -6.23 12.62 -6.24
N ILE A 347 -7.52 12.90 -6.08
CA ILE A 347 -8.04 13.83 -5.09
C ILE A 347 -9.15 13.13 -4.30
N ALA A 348 -8.84 12.63 -3.11
CA ALA A 348 -9.78 11.84 -2.33
C ALA A 348 -10.98 12.66 -1.85
N TYR A 349 -10.86 13.98 -1.72
CA TYR A 349 -11.96 14.87 -1.35
C TYR A 349 -11.71 16.29 -1.85
N VAL A 350 -12.68 16.86 -2.57
CA VAL A 350 -12.67 18.27 -3.02
C VAL A 350 -13.63 19.10 -2.16
N VAL A 351 -13.10 20.17 -1.58
CA VAL A 351 -13.85 21.23 -0.90
C VAL A 351 -13.96 22.44 -1.82
N GLY A 352 -15.15 22.62 -2.41
CA GLY A 352 -15.43 23.71 -3.34
C GLY A 352 -15.70 23.19 -4.75
N ASP A 353 -15.30 23.98 -5.75
CA ASP A 353 -15.50 23.70 -7.16
C ASP A 353 -14.18 23.35 -7.85
N LEU A 354 -14.03 22.07 -8.20
CA LEU A 354 -12.81 21.54 -8.83
C LEU A 354 -12.43 22.29 -10.14
N ARG A 355 -13.41 22.90 -10.82
CA ARG A 355 -13.18 23.68 -12.04
C ARG A 355 -12.22 24.84 -11.78
N GLU A 356 -12.31 25.47 -10.61
CA GLU A 356 -11.43 26.59 -10.22
C GLU A 356 -9.97 26.18 -10.22
N SER A 357 -9.67 24.93 -9.85
CA SER A 357 -8.31 24.39 -9.90
C SER A 357 -7.95 23.88 -11.30
N LEU A 358 -8.86 23.18 -11.98
CA LEU A 358 -8.60 22.59 -13.30
C LEU A 358 -8.41 23.65 -14.38
N ASP A 359 -9.16 24.76 -14.35
CA ASP A 359 -9.06 25.84 -15.34
C ASP A 359 -7.67 26.51 -15.37
N LEU A 360 -6.93 26.40 -14.27
CA LEU A 360 -5.57 26.91 -14.13
C LEU A 360 -4.50 25.88 -14.53
N LEU A 361 -4.90 24.71 -15.03
CA LEU A 361 -4.02 23.59 -15.36
C LEU A 361 -4.13 23.15 -16.83
N VAL A 362 -2.97 22.75 -17.36
CA VAL A 362 -2.80 22.05 -18.64
C VAL A 362 -1.87 20.87 -18.40
N THR A 363 -2.37 19.65 -18.63
CA THR A 363 -1.68 18.41 -18.25
C THR A 363 -1.62 17.43 -19.43
N PRO A 364 -0.74 17.65 -20.43
CA PRO A 364 -0.79 16.93 -21.70
C PRO A 364 -0.52 15.42 -21.59
N GLU A 365 0.27 15.01 -20.60
CA GLU A 365 0.62 13.60 -20.38
C GLU A 365 -0.26 12.91 -19.33
N LEU A 366 -1.39 13.53 -18.93
CA LEU A 366 -2.27 12.96 -17.92
C LEU A 366 -2.97 11.71 -18.46
N LYS A 367 -2.78 10.60 -17.74
CA LYS A 367 -3.34 9.29 -18.04
C LYS A 367 -4.45 8.90 -17.08
N ARG A 368 -4.38 9.36 -15.83
CA ARG A 368 -5.35 9.03 -14.79
C ARG A 368 -5.81 10.27 -14.04
N LEU A 369 -7.12 10.36 -13.86
CA LEU A 369 -7.75 11.38 -13.06
C LEU A 369 -8.79 10.73 -12.16
N SER A 370 -8.67 10.93 -10.85
CA SER A 370 -9.58 10.36 -9.86
C SER A 370 -9.96 11.43 -8.86
N PHE A 371 -11.26 11.67 -8.64
CA PHE A 371 -11.66 12.60 -7.60
C PHE A 371 -13.04 12.31 -6.98
N GLU A 372 -13.16 12.62 -5.69
CA GLU A 372 -14.45 12.77 -5.02
C GLU A 372 -14.81 14.26 -4.91
N HIS A 373 -16.02 14.63 -5.27
CA HIS A 373 -16.51 16.01 -5.10
C HIS A 373 -18.00 16.08 -4.75
N ARG A 374 -18.41 17.25 -4.26
CA ARG A 374 -19.81 17.59 -3.95
C ARG A 374 -20.38 18.67 -4.89
N GLY A 375 -19.68 18.96 -6.00
CA GLY A 375 -20.13 19.91 -7.02
C GLY A 375 -21.32 19.36 -7.82
N GLY A 376 -22.06 20.26 -8.48
CA GLY A 376 -23.26 19.94 -9.26
C GLY A 376 -23.18 20.36 -10.73
N GLY A 377 -24.21 21.04 -11.23
CA GLY A 377 -24.31 21.44 -12.63
C GLY A 377 -23.09 22.18 -13.19
N GLY A 378 -22.69 21.83 -14.42
CA GLY A 378 -21.58 22.46 -15.15
C GLY A 378 -20.20 21.84 -14.91
N GLN A 379 -20.10 20.81 -14.07
CA GLN A 379 -18.85 20.08 -13.79
C GLN A 379 -18.40 19.26 -14.99
N SER A 380 -19.33 18.62 -15.70
CA SER A 380 -19.05 17.84 -16.92
C SER A 380 -18.52 18.71 -18.05
N ILE A 381 -19.03 19.95 -18.16
CA ILE A 381 -18.56 20.94 -19.13
C ILE A 381 -17.16 21.43 -18.73
N GLY A 382 -16.96 21.80 -17.47
CA GLY A 382 -15.64 22.23 -16.99
C GLY A 382 -14.56 21.16 -17.16
N LEU A 383 -14.89 19.90 -16.85
CA LEU A 383 -14.00 18.77 -17.04
C LEU A 383 -13.72 18.52 -18.53
N ARG A 384 -14.73 18.61 -19.40
CA ARG A 384 -14.52 18.54 -20.85
C ARG A 384 -13.55 19.62 -21.32
N ASN A 385 -13.77 20.87 -20.93
CA ASN A 385 -12.91 21.99 -21.30
C ASN A 385 -11.46 21.75 -20.85
N PHE A 386 -11.26 21.21 -19.64
CA PHE A 386 -9.95 20.84 -19.13
C PHE A 386 -9.27 19.74 -19.97
N LEU A 387 -9.99 18.67 -20.32
CA LEU A 387 -9.46 17.58 -21.12
C LEU A 387 -9.12 18.03 -22.54
N GLU A 388 -10.00 18.82 -23.17
CA GLU A 388 -9.76 19.41 -24.49
C GLU A 388 -8.56 20.37 -24.49
N ARG A 389 -8.47 21.25 -23.48
CA ARG A 389 -7.35 22.17 -23.31
C ARG A 389 -6.03 21.46 -23.03
N SER A 390 -6.08 20.37 -22.26
CA SER A 390 -4.89 19.56 -21.95
C SER A 390 -4.45 18.71 -23.14
N GLY A 391 -5.38 18.29 -24.01
CA GLY A 391 -5.09 17.42 -25.14
C GLY A 391 -4.59 16.02 -24.73
N CYS A 392 -4.83 15.64 -23.47
CA CYS A 392 -4.33 14.39 -22.91
C CYS A 392 -5.16 13.18 -23.35
N LYS A 393 -4.51 12.02 -23.39
CA LYS A 393 -5.16 10.73 -23.68
C LYS A 393 -5.38 9.98 -22.39
N LEU A 394 -6.51 10.29 -21.76
CA LEU A 394 -6.84 9.68 -20.48
C LEU A 394 -7.13 8.19 -20.65
N GLU A 395 -6.41 7.36 -19.89
CA GLU A 395 -6.58 5.92 -19.79
C GLU A 395 -7.66 5.59 -18.74
N CYS A 396 -7.75 6.39 -17.67
CA CYS A 396 -8.69 6.20 -16.57
C CYS A 396 -9.31 7.49 -16.03
N LEU A 397 -10.63 7.48 -15.83
CA LEU A 397 -11.40 8.52 -15.15
C LEU A 397 -12.30 7.91 -14.08
N CYS A 398 -12.10 8.30 -12.82
CA CYS A 398 -12.96 7.93 -11.71
C CYS A 398 -13.54 9.17 -11.04
N ILE A 399 -14.87 9.21 -10.91
CA ILE A 399 -15.60 10.31 -10.30
C ILE A 399 -16.53 9.75 -9.24
N ILE A 400 -16.34 10.16 -7.99
CA ILE A 400 -17.35 9.99 -6.94
C ILE A 400 -18.05 11.32 -6.72
N ASN A 401 -19.32 11.39 -7.09
CA ASN A 401 -20.14 12.57 -6.82
C ASN A 401 -21.15 12.27 -5.70
N LYS A 402 -21.08 13.06 -4.62
CA LYS A 402 -21.98 12.97 -3.45
C LYS A 402 -23.05 14.07 -3.41
N SER A 403 -23.34 14.68 -4.56
CA SER A 403 -24.29 15.79 -4.71
C SER A 403 -25.45 15.39 -5.59
N SER A 404 -26.68 15.63 -5.12
CA SER A 404 -27.88 15.44 -5.94
C SER A 404 -27.98 16.43 -7.11
N ALA A 405 -27.16 17.49 -7.10
CA ALA A 405 -27.07 18.44 -8.20
C ALA A 405 -26.25 17.90 -9.41
N PHE A 406 -25.53 16.79 -9.26
CA PHE A 406 -24.97 16.05 -10.39
C PHE A 406 -26.00 15.00 -10.84
N ASP A 407 -27.07 15.49 -11.43
CA ASP A 407 -28.27 14.73 -11.74
C ASP A 407 -28.18 13.96 -13.07
N GLU A 408 -29.31 13.40 -13.52
CA GLU A 408 -29.42 12.75 -14.82
C GLU A 408 -29.05 13.67 -15.99
N LYS A 409 -29.34 14.98 -15.90
CA LYS A 409 -29.06 15.93 -16.97
C LYS A 409 -27.55 16.15 -17.07
N GLU A 410 -26.89 16.36 -15.94
CA GLU A 410 -25.44 16.50 -15.88
C GLU A 410 -24.74 15.22 -16.37
N THR A 411 -25.22 14.05 -15.93
CA THR A 411 -24.70 12.74 -16.38
C THR A 411 -24.88 12.54 -17.89
N LYS A 412 -26.03 12.93 -18.47
CA LYS A 412 -26.26 12.90 -19.92
C LYS A 412 -25.30 13.83 -20.67
N ILE A 413 -25.00 15.02 -20.13
CA ILE A 413 -24.03 15.96 -20.73
C ILE A 413 -22.64 15.31 -20.80
N MET A 414 -22.23 14.59 -19.74
CA MET A 414 -20.97 13.85 -19.71
C MET A 414 -20.98 12.70 -20.72
N LEU A 415 -21.88 11.74 -20.56
CA LEU A 415 -21.83 10.46 -21.29
C LEU A 415 -22.21 10.55 -22.76
N ARG A 416 -22.83 11.64 -23.21
CA ARG A 416 -23.03 11.91 -24.65
C ARG A 416 -21.84 12.59 -25.32
N SER A 417 -20.79 12.91 -24.55
CA SER A 417 -19.58 13.50 -25.10
C SER A 417 -18.60 12.42 -25.56
N PRO A 418 -18.10 12.50 -26.81
CA PRO A 418 -17.12 11.55 -27.31
C PRO A 418 -15.84 11.48 -26.47
N ILE A 419 -15.44 12.61 -25.84
CA ILE A 419 -14.22 12.67 -25.03
C ILE A 419 -14.27 11.74 -23.81
N PHE A 420 -15.46 11.59 -23.20
CA PHE A 420 -15.64 10.72 -22.04
C PHE A 420 -15.86 9.27 -22.46
N THR A 421 -16.67 9.03 -23.51
CA THR A 421 -16.92 7.68 -24.02
C THR A 421 -15.71 7.03 -24.69
N ALA A 422 -14.69 7.81 -25.07
CA ALA A 422 -13.44 7.29 -25.61
C ALA A 422 -12.49 6.75 -24.53
N ILE A 423 -12.71 7.07 -23.24
CA ILE A 423 -11.84 6.66 -22.13
C ILE A 423 -12.02 5.16 -21.86
N PRO A 424 -10.95 4.33 -21.86
CA PRO A 424 -11.06 2.89 -21.66
C PRO A 424 -11.57 2.46 -20.29
N HIS A 425 -11.19 3.20 -19.24
CA HIS A 425 -11.59 2.93 -17.87
C HIS A 425 -12.37 4.11 -17.32
N PHE A 426 -13.69 4.00 -17.29
CA PHE A 426 -14.58 5.05 -16.81
C PHE A 426 -15.41 4.54 -15.65
N SER A 427 -15.45 5.31 -14.56
CA SER A 427 -16.16 4.98 -13.34
C SER A 427 -16.83 6.23 -12.79
N LEU A 428 -18.17 6.23 -12.71
CA LEU A 428 -18.96 7.30 -12.15
C LEU A 428 -19.86 6.76 -11.05
N ARG A 429 -19.79 7.41 -9.88
CA ARG A 429 -20.70 7.16 -8.78
C ARG A 429 -21.61 8.35 -8.55
N LEU A 430 -22.90 8.07 -8.53
CA LEU A 430 -23.97 9.03 -8.27
C LEU A 430 -24.63 8.72 -6.93
N THR A 431 -24.95 9.73 -6.15
CA THR A 431 -25.78 9.56 -4.95
C THR A 431 -27.18 9.06 -5.33
N HIS A 432 -27.82 8.26 -4.46
CA HIS A 432 -29.12 7.62 -4.73
C HIS A 432 -30.22 8.60 -5.13
N ASP A 433 -30.18 9.83 -4.62
CA ASP A 433 -31.14 10.89 -4.88
C ASP A 433 -30.84 11.71 -6.15
N ALA A 434 -29.73 11.44 -6.86
CA ALA A 434 -29.37 12.16 -8.08
C ALA A 434 -30.13 11.69 -9.33
N CYS A 435 -30.66 10.47 -9.33
CA CYS A 435 -31.31 9.89 -10.50
C CYS A 435 -32.36 8.83 -10.15
N GLN A 436 -33.23 8.53 -11.11
CA GLN A 436 -34.19 7.42 -10.96
C GLN A 436 -33.47 6.06 -11.01
N PRO A 437 -33.98 5.01 -10.32
CA PRO A 437 -33.32 3.70 -10.27
C PRO A 437 -33.05 3.05 -11.64
N SER A 438 -33.90 3.31 -12.63
CA SER A 438 -33.74 2.79 -14.00
C SER A 438 -32.73 3.56 -14.85
N PHE A 439 -32.31 4.75 -14.40
CA PHE A 439 -31.46 5.65 -15.19
C PHE A 439 -30.05 5.09 -15.45
N PRO A 440 -29.31 4.54 -14.46
CA PRO A 440 -27.96 4.03 -14.67
C PRO A 440 -27.86 2.95 -15.76
N GLU A 441 -28.79 2.00 -15.78
CA GLU A 441 -28.84 0.95 -16.82
C GLU A 441 -29.17 1.54 -18.20
N ALA A 442 -30.16 2.45 -18.25
CA ALA A 442 -30.58 3.08 -19.49
C ALA A 442 -29.46 3.91 -20.14
N ILE A 443 -28.74 4.73 -19.36
CA ILE A 443 -27.68 5.57 -19.89
C ILE A 443 -26.47 4.74 -20.34
N ILE A 444 -26.12 3.67 -19.61
CA ILE A 444 -25.04 2.77 -20.03
C ILE A 444 -25.40 2.03 -21.31
N ALA A 445 -26.63 1.53 -21.44
CA ALA A 445 -27.08 0.90 -22.67
C ALA A 445 -27.05 1.87 -23.88
N GLU A 446 -27.35 3.15 -23.64
CA GLU A 446 -27.26 4.23 -24.64
C GLU A 446 -25.82 4.54 -25.03
N THR A 447 -24.89 4.69 -24.07
CA THR A 447 -23.60 5.36 -24.31
C THR A 447 -22.37 4.46 -24.29
N ALA A 448 -22.45 3.22 -23.80
CA ALA A 448 -21.27 2.36 -23.66
C ALA A 448 -20.59 2.03 -25.01
N GLY A 449 -21.34 2.04 -26.12
CA GLY A 449 -20.76 1.92 -27.46
C GLY A 449 -19.92 0.64 -27.64
N GLN A 450 -18.61 0.81 -27.82
CA GLN A 450 -17.64 -0.28 -27.96
C GLN A 450 -17.33 -1.02 -26.64
N TRP A 451 -17.73 -0.46 -25.50
CA TRP A 451 -17.43 -0.99 -24.17
C TRP A 451 -18.55 -1.86 -23.58
N LYS A 452 -19.59 -2.18 -24.35
CA LYS A 452 -20.80 -2.88 -23.88
C LYS A 452 -20.51 -4.17 -23.11
N ASP A 453 -19.52 -4.95 -23.54
CA ASP A 453 -19.19 -6.24 -22.93
C ASP A 453 -18.54 -6.12 -21.55
N ILE A 454 -18.00 -4.93 -21.23
CA ILE A 454 -17.32 -4.62 -19.96
C ILE A 454 -17.99 -3.47 -19.22
N ALA A 455 -19.21 -3.10 -19.62
CA ALA A 455 -19.99 -2.04 -19.02
C ALA A 455 -20.77 -2.55 -17.80
N ARG A 456 -20.96 -1.66 -16.83
CA ARG A 456 -21.66 -1.96 -15.58
C ARG A 456 -22.56 -0.80 -15.18
N ALA A 457 -23.69 -1.16 -14.59
CA ALA A 457 -24.59 -0.28 -13.87
C ALA A 457 -25.15 -1.08 -12.70
N CYS A 458 -24.88 -0.67 -11.47
CA CYS A 458 -25.38 -1.34 -10.28
C CYS A 458 -25.66 -0.35 -9.15
N TYR A 459 -26.54 -0.75 -8.24
CA TYR A 459 -26.79 -0.01 -7.01
C TYR A 459 -25.94 -0.58 -5.87
N GLU A 460 -25.31 0.30 -5.08
CA GLU A 460 -24.54 -0.03 -3.89
C GLU A 460 -25.30 0.39 -2.63
N PRO A 461 -25.96 -0.55 -1.92
CA PRO A 461 -26.82 -0.22 -0.78
C PRO A 461 -26.10 0.42 0.40
N LYS A 462 -24.82 0.08 0.63
CA LYS A 462 -24.06 0.57 1.80
C LYS A 462 -23.76 2.06 1.74
N ASN A 463 -23.51 2.57 0.54
CA ASN A 463 -23.19 3.98 0.32
C ASN A 463 -24.37 4.77 -0.24
N TYR A 464 -25.54 4.14 -0.39
CA TYR A 464 -26.73 4.72 -1.01
C TYR A 464 -26.36 5.40 -2.35
N ALA A 465 -25.72 4.66 -3.25
CA ALA A 465 -25.18 5.22 -4.47
C ALA A 465 -25.34 4.27 -5.67
N TYR A 466 -25.47 4.83 -6.87
CA TYR A 466 -25.40 4.10 -8.11
C TYR A 466 -23.98 4.15 -8.67
N HIS A 467 -23.48 3.01 -9.10
CA HIS A 467 -22.21 2.90 -9.81
C HIS A 467 -22.46 2.54 -11.26
N LEU A 468 -21.92 3.35 -12.17
CA LEU A 468 -21.97 3.07 -13.60
C LEU A 468 -20.64 3.36 -14.28
N GLY A 469 -20.38 2.68 -15.38
CA GLY A 469 -19.20 2.88 -16.22
C GLY A 469 -18.76 1.63 -16.95
N TRP A 470 -17.49 1.54 -17.31
CA TRP A 470 -16.93 0.39 -18.04
C TRP A 470 -15.43 0.22 -17.78
N GLY A 471 -14.92 -0.97 -18.12
CA GLY A 471 -13.51 -1.32 -17.93
C GLY A 471 -13.14 -1.62 -16.48
N THR A 472 -11.84 -1.71 -16.21
CA THR A 472 -11.30 -1.92 -14.87
C THR A 472 -11.83 -0.88 -13.91
N LEU A 473 -12.27 -1.36 -12.76
CA LEU A 473 -12.84 -0.54 -11.72
C LEU A 473 -11.69 0.15 -10.98
N ASP A 474 -11.25 1.27 -11.52
CA ASP A 474 -10.39 2.15 -10.74
C ASP A 474 -11.26 2.94 -9.77
N ILE A 475 -10.83 2.96 -8.52
CA ILE A 475 -11.63 3.47 -7.42
C ILE A 475 -10.83 4.63 -6.85
N THR A 476 -11.47 5.78 -6.65
CA THR A 476 -10.91 6.86 -5.82
C THR A 476 -10.39 6.26 -4.53
N ARG A 477 -9.06 6.22 -4.39
CA ARG A 477 -8.42 5.68 -3.20
C ARG A 477 -8.27 6.78 -2.17
N SER A 478 -8.89 6.60 -1.01
CA SER A 478 -8.42 7.26 0.19
C SER A 478 -7.23 6.45 0.72
N HIS A 479 -6.03 6.97 0.47
CA HIS A 479 -4.80 6.39 1.00
C HIS A 479 -4.74 6.66 2.50
N TYR A 480 -4.48 5.63 3.31
CA TYR A 480 -4.19 5.81 4.73
C TYR A 480 -2.84 6.49 4.94
N ILE A 481 -2.62 7.04 6.13
CA ILE A 481 -1.39 7.72 6.54
C ILE A 481 -0.13 6.84 6.34
N GLU A 482 -0.32 5.52 6.35
CA GLU A 482 0.72 4.51 6.20
C GLU A 482 1.16 4.32 4.74
N TYR A 483 0.40 4.80 3.74
CA TYR A 483 0.77 4.67 2.33
C TYR A 483 2.15 5.27 2.04
N PRO A 484 3.03 4.59 1.27
CA PRO A 484 2.82 3.36 0.50
C PRO A 484 3.26 2.08 1.24
N PHE A 485 3.34 2.09 2.56
CA PHE A 485 3.72 0.92 3.32
C PHE A 485 2.58 -0.10 3.37
N LEU A 486 2.94 -1.38 3.18
CA LEU A 486 2.08 -2.52 3.40
C LEU A 486 2.50 -3.20 4.69
N ILE A 487 1.79 -2.93 5.78
CA ILE A 487 2.04 -3.58 7.06
C ILE A 487 1.48 -5.01 6.97
N LYS A 488 2.38 -5.99 6.86
CA LYS A 488 2.03 -7.42 6.80
C LYS A 488 1.89 -7.93 8.23
N GLU A 489 0.65 -8.07 8.67
CA GLU A 489 0.29 -8.64 9.98
C GLU A 489 -0.32 -10.04 9.84
N VAL A 490 -0.64 -10.68 10.98
CA VAL A 490 -1.31 -11.98 11.02
C VAL A 490 -2.73 -11.87 10.46
N GLU A 491 -3.39 -10.74 10.69
CA GLU A 491 -4.67 -10.37 10.09
C GLU A 491 -4.44 -9.24 9.07
N PRO A 492 -4.94 -9.34 7.83
CA PRO A 492 -4.73 -8.31 6.84
C PRO A 492 -5.50 -7.03 7.22
N THR A 493 -4.79 -5.91 7.37
CA THR A 493 -5.40 -4.58 7.49
C THR A 493 -5.83 -4.04 6.12
N PRO A 494 -6.97 -3.32 6.03
CA PRO A 494 -7.37 -2.66 4.80
C PRO A 494 -6.30 -1.64 4.37
N LYS A 495 -5.69 -1.84 3.20
CA LYS A 495 -4.55 -1.05 2.69
C LYS A 495 -4.91 0.37 2.27
N TRP A 496 -6.16 0.55 1.86
CA TRP A 496 -6.81 1.80 1.48
C TRP A 496 -8.30 1.53 1.66
N THR A 497 -9.07 2.59 1.90
CA THR A 497 -10.52 2.47 1.78
C THR A 497 -10.88 2.73 0.34
N VAL A 498 -11.42 1.69 -0.26
CA VAL A 498 -12.22 1.78 -1.45
C VAL A 498 -13.61 2.18 -0.97
N ALA A 499 -14.21 3.20 -1.56
CA ALA A 499 -15.61 3.49 -1.27
C ALA A 499 -16.56 2.41 -1.82
N LEU A 500 -16.06 1.32 -2.42
CA LEU A 500 -16.83 0.12 -2.75
C LEU A 500 -16.65 -0.90 -1.64
N THR A 501 -17.72 -1.61 -1.32
CA THR A 501 -17.59 -3.02 -0.96
C THR A 501 -17.64 -3.86 -2.22
N ASP A 502 -16.62 -4.70 -2.42
CA ASP A 502 -16.41 -5.65 -3.52
C ASP A 502 -17.52 -5.67 -4.57
N GLY A 503 -17.31 -4.91 -5.65
CA GLY A 503 -17.99 -5.20 -6.92
C GLY A 503 -17.48 -6.54 -7.48
N PRO A 504 -18.25 -7.23 -8.33
CA PRO A 504 -17.85 -8.53 -8.85
C PRO A 504 -16.47 -8.41 -9.51
N LEU A 505 -15.50 -9.14 -8.97
CA LEU A 505 -14.21 -9.39 -9.60
C LEU A 505 -14.51 -9.90 -11.00
N VAL A 506 -14.16 -9.12 -12.02
CA VAL A 506 -14.18 -9.62 -13.39
C VAL A 506 -12.99 -10.56 -13.48
N SER A 507 -13.26 -11.86 -13.32
CA SER A 507 -12.31 -12.90 -13.67
C SER A 507 -12.00 -12.80 -15.15
N ALA A 508 -10.72 -12.66 -15.48
CA ALA A 508 -10.15 -13.18 -16.72
C ALA A 508 -8.79 -13.80 -16.38
#